data_AF-A0A7C4RSP0-F1
#
_entry.id   AF-A0A7C4RSP0-F1
#
_cell.length_a   1.000
_cell.length_b   1.000
_cell.length_c   1.000
_cell.angle_alpha   90.00
_cell.angle_beta   90.00
_cell.angle_gamma   90.00
#
_symmetry.space_group_name_H-M   'P 1'
#
loop_
_entity.id
_entity.type
_entity.pdbx_description
1 polymer ?
#
loop_
_entity_poly.entity_id
_entity_poly.type
_entity_poly.pdbx_seq_one_letter_code
_entity_poly.pdbx_strand_id
1 'polypeptide(L)' 'MLILHDILGKLRDQFAGSRKAGERGIWFVYTILAIIVPFTSSKT' A
#
# COMPACT_ATOMS: atom_id res chain seq x y z
N MET A 1 11.03 -1.50 7.83
CA MET A 1 10.42 -2.54 8.69
C MET A 1 10.07 -3.76 7.86
N LEU A 2 10.51 -4.96 8.25
CA LEU A 2 10.28 -6.21 7.52
C LEU A 2 8.79 -6.50 7.27
N ILE A 3 7.95 -6.25 8.29
CA ILE A 3 6.49 -6.44 8.22
C ILE A 3 5.85 -5.49 7.18
N LEU A 4 6.24 -4.21 7.20
CA LEU A 4 5.72 -3.22 6.24
C LEU A 4 6.10 -3.58 4.80
N HIS A 5 7.31 -4.10 4.59
CA HIS A 5 7.80 -4.51 3.27
C HIS A 5 7.02 -5.71 2.72
N ASP A 6 6.72 -6.71 3.55
CA ASP A 6 5.91 -7.88 3.18
C ASP A 6 4.47 -7.47 2.80
N ILE A 7 3.85 -6.58 3.59
CA ILE A 7 2.50 -6.07 3.33
C ILE A 7 2.45 -5.28 2.02
N LEU A 8 3.41 -4.37 1.79
CA LEU A 8 3.47 -3.60 0.53
C LEU A 8 3.69 -4.50 -0.69
N GLY A 9 4.51 -5.55 -0.56
CA GLY A 9 4.76 -6.52 -1.63
C GLY A 9 3.48 -7.26 -2.04
N LYS A 10 2.75 -7.80 -1.06
CA LYS A 10 1.48 -8.51 -1.29
C LYS A 10 0.40 -7.59 -1.84
N LEU A 11 0.35 -6.34 -1.37
CA LEU A 11 -0.62 -5.36 -1.85
C LEU A 11 -0.32 -4.98 -3.31
N ARG A 12 0.95 -4.76 -3.66
CA ARG A 12 1.36 -4.50 -5.04
C ARG A 12 0.97 -5.62 -5.99
N ASP A 13 1.17 -6.88 -5.60
CA ASP A 13 0.88 -8.05 -6.42
C ASP A 13 -0.63 -8.18 -6.72
N GLN A 14 -1.47 -8.01 -5.69
CA GLN A 14 -2.93 -8.03 -5.86
C GLN A 14 -3.47 -6.88 -6.74
N PHE A 15 -2.81 -5.73 -6.72
CA PHE A 15 -3.20 -4.60 -7.57
C PHE A 15 -2.65 -4.70 -9.00
N ALA A 16 -1.48 -5.30 -9.20
CA ALA A 16 -0.88 -5.51 -10.53
C ALA A 16 -1.75 -6.41 -11.43
N GLY A 17 -2.48 -7.37 -10.86
CA GLY A 17 -3.44 -8.21 -11.57
C GLY A 17 -4.80 -7.55 -11.87
N SER A 18 -5.06 -6.36 -11.31
CA SER A 18 -6.37 -5.73 -11.43
C SER A 18 -6.53 -4.97 -12.76
N ARG A 19 -7.43 -5.45 -13.62
CA ARG A 19 -7.80 -4.86 -14.92
C ARG A 19 -8.36 -3.42 -14.84
N LYS A 20 -8.59 -2.89 -13.63
CA LYS A 20 -9.05 -1.52 -13.33
C LYS A 20 -7.98 -0.64 -12.67
N ALA A 21 -6.70 -0.92 -12.87
CA ALA A 21 -5.59 -0.17 -12.28
C ALA A 21 -5.69 1.36 -12.52
N GLY A 22 -6.24 1.80 -13.66
CA GLY A 22 -6.44 3.22 -13.96
C GLY A 22 -7.50 3.92 -13.08
N GLU A 23 -8.67 3.31 -12.89
CA GLU A 23 -9.76 3.90 -12.07
C GLU A 23 -9.48 3.80 -10.56
N ARG A 24 -8.76 2.76 -10.13
CA ARG A 24 -8.49 2.48 -8.70
C ARG A 24 -7.10 2.92 -8.22
N GLY A 25 -6.29 3.50 -9.10
CA GLY A 25 -4.94 3.96 -8.77
C GLY A 25 -4.93 5.01 -7.66
N ILE A 26 -5.90 5.92 -7.66
CA ILE A 26 -6.04 6.93 -6.60
C ILE A 26 -6.32 6.27 -5.25
N TRP A 27 -7.27 5.33 -5.20
CA TRP A 27 -7.58 4.55 -4.00
C TRP A 27 -6.38 3.74 -3.51
N PHE A 28 -5.56 3.22 -4.42
CA PHE A 28 -4.33 2.51 -4.08
C PHE A 28 -3.31 3.43 -3.40
N VAL A 29 -3.10 4.64 -3.93
CA VAL A 29 -2.20 5.63 -3.31
C VAL A 29 -2.69 6.00 -1.90
N TYR A 30 -3.99 6.27 -1.74
CA TYR A 30 -4.57 6.53 -0.42
C TYR A 30 -4.41 5.36 0.55
N THR A 31 -4.57 4.12 0.08
CA THR A 31 -4.38 2.91 0.89
C THR A 31 -2.92 2.77 1.34
N ILE A 32 -1.96 2.99 0.44
CA ILE A 32 -0.54 2.97 0.80
C ILE A 32 -0.23 4.05 1.84
N LEU A 33 -0.72 5.29 1.65
CA LEU A 33 -0.49 6.37 2.60
C LEU A 33 -1.11 6.05 3.97
N ALA A 34 -2.33 5.51 4.01
CA ALA A 34 -2.99 5.11 5.25
C ALA A 34 -2.25 4.00 6.01
N ILE A 35 -1.50 3.13 5.31
CA ILE A 35 -0.67 2.10 5.93
C ILE A 35 0.69 2.66 6.33
N ILE A 36 1.37 3.42 5.48
CA ILE A 36 2.71 3.94 5.78
C ILE A 36 2.66 4.95 6.93
N VAL A 37 1.71 5.90 6.92
CA VAL A 37 1.62 6.99 7.91
C VAL A 37 1.63 6.50 9.35
N PRO A 38 0.77 5.57 9.82
CA PRO A 38 0.83 5.10 11.21
C PRO A 38 2.10 4.33 11.55
N PHE A 39 2.69 3.61 10.58
CA PHE A 39 3.96 2.89 10.78
C PHE A 39 5.17 3.82 10.85
N THR A 40 5.17 4.93 10.10
CA THR A 40 6.26 5.93 10.12
C THR A 40 6.03 7.06 11.12
N SER A 41 4.77 7.32 11.49
CA SER A 41 4.36 8.30 12.49
C SER A 41 4.37 7.73 13.90
N SER A 42 4.58 6.42 14.04
CA SER A 42 5.02 5.83 15.31
C SER A 42 6.43 6.35 15.59
N LYS A 43 6.49 7.57 16.15
CA LYS A 43 7.66 8.09 16.83
C LYS A 43 7.98 7.09 17.95
N THR A 44 8.96 6.24 17.69
CA THR A 44 9.86 5.77 18.75
C THR A 44 10.90 6.85 18.99
#